data_AF-A0A2U2JDK8-F1
#
_entry.id   AF-A0A2U2JDK8-F1
#
_cell.length_a   1.000
_cell.length_b   1.000
_cell.length_c   1.000
_cell.angle_alpha   90.00
_cell.angle_beta   90.00
_cell.angle_gamma   90.00
#
_symmetry.space_group_name_H-M   'P 1'
#
loop_
_entity.id
_entity.type
_entity.pdbx_description
1 polymer ?
#
loop_
_entity_poly.entity_id
_entity_poly.type
_entity_poly.pdbx_seq_one_letter_code
_entity_poly.pdbx_strand_id
1 'polypeptide(L)'
;MEKSAQNNKQKNFLKEVVTGDISNHHKKYLGTTIPEGYFEKSKLSILDKIKEETTISETSIEVKKQKVFWLQPKVRYVAAASLVFILSLTIWLQKANNNTLDDYGIELLSFNDDVLVNSLFLDDDELDAYASTTVINEIVIKAELSEQKMDDLILDSMILDDTLSDNTFIESLIL
;
A
#
# COMPACT_ATOMS: atom_id res chain seq x y z
N MET A 1 -19.13 -23.96 -53.41
CA MET A 1 -18.89 -23.90 -51.95
C MET A 1 -18.05 -25.12 -51.61
N GLU A 2 -16.73 -24.93 -51.58
CA GLU A 2 -15.95 -24.73 -50.34
C GLU A 2 -15.82 -26.01 -49.51
N LYS A 3 -14.59 -26.53 -49.44
CA LYS A 3 -13.77 -26.41 -48.24
C LYS A 3 -12.32 -26.71 -48.58
N SER A 4 -11.51 -25.66 -48.58
CA SER A 4 -10.05 -25.71 -48.61
C SER A 4 -9.56 -26.40 -47.35
N ALA A 5 -8.73 -27.42 -47.51
CA ALA A 5 -8.01 -28.07 -46.42
C ALA A 5 -6.99 -27.07 -45.84
N GLN A 6 -7.38 -26.36 -44.78
CA GLN A 6 -6.52 -25.43 -44.06
C GLN A 6 -5.50 -26.22 -43.24
N ASN A 7 -4.31 -26.41 -43.84
CA ASN A 7 -3.12 -26.95 -43.20
C ASN A 7 -2.65 -25.97 -42.11
N ASN A 8 -3.12 -26.15 -40.87
CA ASN A 8 -2.51 -25.56 -39.69
C ASN A 8 -1.14 -26.24 -39.46
N LYS A 9 -0.11 -25.73 -40.13
CA LYS A 9 1.27 -25.89 -39.67
C LYS A 9 1.60 -24.64 -38.87
N GLN A 10 1.50 -24.73 -37.54
CA GLN A 10 2.13 -23.81 -36.60
C GLN A 10 3.59 -23.58 -37.01
N LYS A 11 3.85 -22.46 -37.71
CA LYS A 11 5.20 -22.03 -38.05
C LYS A 11 5.81 -21.44 -36.79
N ASN A 12 6.50 -22.27 -36.02
CA ASN A 12 7.28 -21.82 -34.88
C ASN A 12 8.46 -20.98 -35.39
N PHE A 13 8.29 -19.65 -35.40
CA PHE A 13 9.30 -18.67 -35.83
C PHE A 13 10.67 -18.86 -35.15
N LEU A 14 10.69 -19.41 -33.93
CA LEU A 14 11.89 -19.57 -33.11
C LEU A 14 12.49 -20.99 -33.13
N LYS A 15 11.88 -21.96 -33.84
CA LYS A 15 12.29 -23.37 -33.78
C LYS A 15 13.13 -23.83 -34.98
N GLU A 16 13.18 -23.04 -36.06
CA GLU A 16 14.17 -23.24 -37.12
C GLU A 16 15.49 -22.61 -36.65
N VAL A 17 16.47 -23.46 -36.34
CA VAL A 17 17.86 -23.01 -36.20
C VAL A 17 18.22 -22.31 -37.51
N VAL A 18 18.59 -21.02 -37.44
CA VAL A 18 19.04 -20.26 -38.62
C VAL A 18 20.41 -20.79 -39.03
N THR A 19 20.44 -21.94 -39.68
CA THR A 19 21.64 -22.55 -40.27
C THR A 19 21.81 -22.01 -41.69
N GLY A 20 22.30 -20.78 -41.82
CA GLY A 20 22.54 -20.16 -43.12
C GLY A 20 22.81 -18.66 -43.04
N ASP A 21 23.03 -18.04 -44.19
CA ASP A 21 23.18 -16.59 -44.30
C ASP A 21 21.91 -15.88 -43.84
N ILE A 22 22.04 -15.15 -42.72
CA ILE A 22 21.00 -14.34 -42.07
C ILE A 22 20.29 -13.42 -43.09
N SER A 23 21.02 -12.93 -44.09
CA SER A 23 20.51 -12.00 -45.10
C SER A 23 19.43 -12.65 -45.96
N ASN A 24 19.63 -13.91 -46.34
CA ASN A 24 18.67 -14.69 -47.11
C ASN A 24 17.42 -15.01 -46.28
N HIS A 25 17.60 -15.28 -44.99
CA HIS A 25 16.47 -15.51 -44.08
C HIS A 25 15.60 -14.26 -43.94
N HIS A 26 16.21 -13.08 -43.74
CA HIS A 26 15.50 -11.81 -43.67
C HIS A 26 14.73 -11.52 -44.95
N LYS A 27 15.35 -11.71 -46.12
CA LYS A 27 14.68 -11.51 -47.42
C LYS A 27 13.48 -12.44 -47.61
N LYS A 28 13.65 -13.73 -47.31
CA LYS A 28 12.59 -14.74 -47.48
C LYS A 28 11.43 -14.52 -46.53
N TYR A 29 11.69 -14.10 -45.30
CA TYR A 29 10.68 -13.98 -44.25
C TYR A 29 10.03 -12.59 -44.20
N LEU A 30 10.83 -11.53 -44.22
CA LEU A 30 10.34 -10.15 -44.11
C LEU A 30 10.01 -9.53 -45.48
N GLY A 31 10.37 -10.20 -46.58
CA GLY A 31 10.17 -9.69 -47.94
C GLY A 31 11.07 -8.50 -48.29
N THR A 32 12.02 -8.16 -47.41
CA THR A 32 12.89 -6.99 -47.55
C THR A 32 14.36 -7.39 -47.49
N THR A 33 15.17 -6.74 -48.32
CA THR A 33 16.63 -6.89 -48.27
C THR A 33 17.19 -6.02 -47.15
N ILE A 34 18.15 -6.56 -46.40
CA ILE A 34 18.86 -5.79 -45.37
C ILE A 34 19.70 -4.71 -46.08
N PRO A 35 19.56 -3.42 -45.70
CA PRO A 35 20.39 -2.37 -46.27
C PRO A 35 21.88 -2.59 -45.98
N GLU A 36 22.73 -2.19 -46.92
CA GLU A 36 24.18 -2.27 -46.77
C GLU A 36 24.64 -1.48 -45.53
N GLY A 37 25.53 -2.08 -44.73
CA GLY A 37 26.05 -1.47 -43.51
C GLY A 37 25.07 -1.39 -42.32
N TYR A 38 23.85 -1.93 -42.41
CA TYR A 38 22.86 -1.86 -41.32
C TYR A 38 23.37 -2.46 -40.01
N PHE A 39 23.95 -3.65 -40.05
CA PHE A 39 24.48 -4.31 -38.85
C PHE A 39 25.75 -3.67 -38.33
N GLU A 40 26.59 -3.11 -39.21
CA GLU A 40 27.78 -2.38 -38.80
C GLU A 40 27.40 -1.10 -38.05
N LYS A 41 26.45 -0.32 -38.61
CA LYS A 41 25.89 0.85 -37.94
C LYS A 41 25.20 0.50 -36.63
N SER A 42 24.45 -0.60 -36.58
CA SER A 42 23.80 -1.07 -35.35
C SER A 42 24.81 -1.44 -34.27
N LYS A 43 25.86 -2.19 -34.61
CA LYS A 43 26.94 -2.55 -33.68
C LYS A 43 27.69 -1.31 -33.17
N LEU A 44 28.00 -0.37 -34.06
CA LEU A 44 28.62 0.91 -33.68
C LEU A 44 27.70 1.72 -32.77
N SER A 45 26.42 1.83 -33.11
CA SER A 45 25.42 2.51 -32.28
C SER A 45 25.26 1.89 -30.89
N ILE A 46 25.29 0.56 -30.77
CA ILE A 46 25.28 -0.14 -29.48
C ILE A 46 26.59 0.13 -28.72
N LEU A 47 27.74 0.09 -29.39
CA LEU A 47 29.05 0.33 -28.75
C LEU A 47 29.19 1.78 -28.27
N ASP A 48 28.72 2.74 -29.08
CA ASP A 48 28.70 4.15 -28.74
C ASP A 48 27.75 4.39 -27.56
N LYS A 49 26.57 3.75 -27.55
CA LYS A 49 25.66 3.82 -26.41
C LYS A 49 26.26 3.22 -25.14
N ILE A 50 26.94 2.08 -25.22
CA ILE A 50 27.65 1.50 -24.07
C ILE A 50 28.75 2.46 -23.60
N LYS A 51 29.55 3.03 -24.50
CA LYS A 51 30.58 4.00 -24.14
C LYS A 51 30.00 5.27 -23.53
N GLU A 52 28.89 5.77 -24.04
CA GLU A 52 28.15 6.90 -23.44
C GLU A 52 27.67 6.53 -22.04
N GLU A 53 27.01 5.38 -21.85
CA GLU A 53 26.60 4.89 -20.53
C GLU A 53 27.82 4.71 -19.57
N THR A 54 28.97 4.31 -20.11
CA THR A 54 30.22 4.16 -19.34
C THR A 54 30.87 5.51 -19.05
N THR A 55 30.83 6.47 -19.97
CA THR A 55 31.39 7.83 -19.81
C THR A 55 30.50 8.68 -18.90
N ILE A 56 29.19 8.47 -18.94
CA ILE A 56 28.21 8.97 -17.97
C ILE A 56 28.50 8.36 -16.57
N SER A 57 29.04 7.15 -16.51
CA SER A 57 29.52 6.53 -15.26
C SER A 57 30.86 7.11 -14.76
N GLU A 58 31.67 7.72 -15.63
CA GLU A 58 32.95 8.36 -15.28
C GLU A 58 32.84 9.88 -15.05
N THR A 59 31.81 10.53 -15.60
CA THR A 59 31.42 11.91 -15.26
C THR A 59 30.19 11.89 -14.37
N SER A 60 30.42 11.72 -13.07
CA SER A 60 29.48 12.04 -11.98
C SER A 60 28.02 11.55 -12.12
N ILE A 61 27.78 10.32 -12.57
CA ILE A 61 26.62 9.59 -12.07
C ILE A 61 27.11 8.65 -10.98
N GLU A 62 26.79 9.00 -9.74
CA GLU A 62 26.75 8.07 -8.62
C GLU A 62 25.91 6.86 -9.01
N VAL A 63 26.51 5.84 -9.63
CA VAL A 63 25.98 4.49 -9.53
C VAL A 63 26.15 4.16 -8.05
N LYS A 64 25.11 4.42 -7.24
CA LYS A 64 25.03 3.99 -5.86
C LYS A 64 25.21 2.48 -5.86
N LYS A 65 26.46 2.03 -5.77
CA LYS A 65 26.81 0.65 -5.42
C LYS A 65 26.01 0.40 -4.16
N GLN A 66 24.99 -0.45 -4.27
CA GLN A 66 24.18 -0.88 -3.15
C GLN A 66 25.16 -1.54 -2.18
N LYS A 67 25.66 -0.75 -1.22
CA LYS A 67 26.44 -1.26 -0.10
C LYS A 67 25.47 -2.16 0.62
N VAL A 68 25.58 -3.47 0.39
CA VAL A 68 24.88 -4.48 1.17
C VAL A 68 25.37 -4.28 2.60
N PHE A 69 24.62 -3.50 3.37
CA PHE A 69 25.01 -2.99 4.68
C PHE A 69 25.36 -4.13 5.65
N TRP A 70 24.79 -5.30 5.38
CA TRP A 70 25.00 -6.56 6.08
C TRP A 70 26.39 -7.19 5.93
N LEU A 71 27.24 -6.73 5.00
CA LEU A 71 28.55 -7.36 4.76
C LEU A 71 29.76 -6.61 5.37
N GLN A 72 29.55 -5.60 6.23
CA GLN A 72 30.67 -4.93 6.90
C GLN A 72 31.15 -5.74 8.12
N PRO A 73 32.44 -6.12 8.23
CA PRO A 73 32.94 -6.95 9.36
C PRO A 73 32.68 -6.35 10.74
N LYS A 74 32.58 -5.02 10.83
CA LYS A 74 32.31 -4.29 12.07
C LYS A 74 30.88 -4.51 12.61
N VAL A 75 29.89 -4.78 11.76
CA VAL A 75 28.52 -5.04 12.21
C VAL A 75 28.31 -6.47 12.73
N ARG A 76 29.21 -7.40 12.42
CA ARG A 76 29.09 -8.81 12.87
C ARG A 76 29.13 -8.92 14.39
N TYR A 77 30.05 -8.21 15.02
CA TYR A 77 30.17 -8.20 16.49
C TYR A 77 29.10 -7.32 17.15
N VAL A 78 28.67 -6.24 16.50
CA VAL A 78 27.60 -5.36 17.01
C VAL A 78 26.26 -6.09 17.01
N ALA A 79 25.95 -6.85 15.95
CA ALA A 79 24.74 -7.66 15.88
C ALA A 79 24.72 -8.77 16.95
N ALA A 80 25.84 -9.49 17.11
CA ALA A 80 25.97 -10.52 18.14
C ALA A 80 25.86 -9.94 19.56
N ALA A 81 26.54 -8.81 19.83
CA ALA A 81 26.48 -8.14 21.12
C ALA A 81 25.08 -7.59 21.43
N SER A 82 24.36 -7.06 20.44
CA SER A 82 22.97 -6.63 20.59
C SER A 82 22.04 -7.78 20.98
N LEU A 83 22.17 -8.94 20.32
CA LEU A 83 21.37 -10.12 20.67
C LEU A 83 21.66 -10.62 22.10
N VAL A 84 22.94 -10.69 22.49
CA VAL A 84 23.31 -11.07 23.86
C VAL A 84 22.83 -10.02 24.87
N PHE A 85 22.90 -8.74 24.52
CA PHE A 85 22.40 -7.65 25.36
C PHE A 85 20.89 -7.76 25.58
N ILE A 86 20.10 -7.94 24.52
CA ILE A 86 18.64 -8.13 24.60
C ILE A 86 18.30 -9.35 25.46
N LEU A 87 18.97 -10.49 25.25
CA LEU A 87 18.75 -11.70 26.06
C LEU A 87 19.15 -11.49 27.53
N SER A 88 20.23 -10.77 27.80
CA SER A 88 20.64 -10.46 29.18
C SER A 88 19.66 -9.49 29.84
N LEU A 89 19.14 -8.53 29.09
CA LEU A 89 18.18 -7.54 29.56
C LEU A 89 16.84 -8.20 29.89
N THR A 90 16.37 -9.15 29.07
CA THR A 90 15.13 -9.89 29.35
C THR A 90 15.27 -10.79 30.57
N ILE A 91 16.37 -11.53 30.73
CA ILE A 91 16.64 -12.34 31.93
C ILE A 91 16.72 -11.45 33.17
N TRP A 92 17.38 -10.30 33.07
CA TRP A 92 17.50 -9.35 34.17
C TRP A 92 16.15 -8.72 34.56
N LEU A 93 15.34 -8.35 33.57
CA LEU A 93 14.00 -7.78 33.81
C LEU A 93 13.03 -8.81 34.40
N GLN A 94 13.07 -10.06 33.92
CA GLN A 94 12.30 -11.16 34.50
C GLN A 94 12.73 -11.46 35.93
N LYS A 95 14.03 -11.42 36.23
CA LYS A 95 14.56 -11.62 37.58
C LYS A 95 14.23 -10.46 38.53
N ALA A 96 14.13 -9.23 38.04
CA ALA A 96 13.71 -8.07 38.84
C ALA A 96 12.20 -8.08 39.14
N ASN A 97 11.43 -8.78 38.32
CA ASN A 97 9.97 -8.85 38.36
C ASN A 97 9.44 -10.19 38.90
N ASN A 98 10.28 -10.92 39.64
CA ASN A 98 9.93 -12.20 40.25
C ASN A 98 8.96 -12.10 41.46
N ASN A 99 8.32 -10.95 41.64
CA ASN A 99 7.12 -10.84 42.45
C ASN A 99 5.97 -10.49 41.50
N THR A 100 5.18 -11.52 41.18
CA THR A 100 3.88 -11.47 40.50
C THR A 100 3.88 -10.86 39.09
N LEU A 101 4.03 -11.69 38.05
CA LEU A 101 3.34 -11.45 36.78
C LEU A 101 2.97 -12.80 36.17
N ASP A 102 1.80 -13.28 36.56
CA ASP A 102 1.02 -14.22 35.79
C ASP A 102 0.79 -13.63 34.38
N ASP A 103 1.18 -14.40 33.36
CA ASP A 103 0.34 -14.73 32.21
C ASP A 103 -0.48 -13.62 31.54
N TYR A 104 0.08 -12.42 31.30
CA TYR A 104 -0.68 -11.34 30.65
C TYR A 104 0.05 -10.56 29.55
N GLY A 105 1.23 -11.01 29.11
CA GLY A 105 2.11 -10.19 28.25
C GLY A 105 2.44 -10.72 26.87
N ILE A 106 2.26 -12.02 26.61
CA ILE A 106 2.72 -12.64 25.34
C ILE A 106 1.55 -13.05 24.45
N GLU A 107 0.34 -13.22 25.00
CA GLU A 107 -0.86 -13.45 24.20
C GLU A 107 -1.24 -12.21 23.37
N LEU A 108 -1.03 -10.99 23.90
CA LEU A 108 -1.36 -9.72 23.23
C LEU A 108 -0.59 -9.48 21.92
N LEU A 109 0.64 -10.01 21.82
CA LEU A 109 1.46 -9.90 20.59
C LEU A 109 1.26 -11.09 19.65
N SER A 110 0.58 -12.15 20.11
CA SER A 110 0.23 -13.34 19.32
C SER A 110 -1.20 -13.28 18.77
N PHE A 111 -2.05 -12.39 19.29
CA PHE A 111 -3.22 -11.91 18.55
C PHE A 111 -2.69 -10.92 17.48
N ASN A 112 -2.82 -11.09 16.18
CA ASN A 112 -3.64 -12.01 15.40
C ASN A 112 -3.27 -11.66 13.93
N ASP A 113 -2.29 -12.36 13.33
CA ASP A 113 -1.93 -12.13 11.92
C ASP A 113 -3.17 -12.30 11.01
N ASP A 114 -4.09 -13.18 11.43
CA ASP A 114 -5.36 -13.41 10.76
C ASP A 114 -6.35 -12.24 10.93
N VAL A 115 -6.30 -11.39 11.98
CA VAL A 115 -7.21 -10.22 12.06
C VAL A 115 -6.89 -9.16 11.02
N LEU A 116 -5.60 -8.92 10.75
CA LEU A 116 -5.20 -8.00 9.69
C LEU A 116 -5.56 -8.54 8.31
N VAL A 117 -5.46 -9.86 8.11
CA VAL A 117 -5.85 -10.53 6.86
C VAL A 117 -7.37 -10.61 6.72
N ASN A 118 -8.10 -10.95 7.78
CA ASN A 118 -9.57 -10.96 7.81
C ASN A 118 -10.14 -9.55 7.64
N SER A 119 -9.43 -8.50 8.06
CA SER A 119 -9.79 -7.11 7.76
C SER A 119 -9.71 -6.78 6.26
N LEU A 120 -8.96 -7.53 5.46
CA LEU A 120 -8.93 -7.37 4.00
C LEU A 120 -10.07 -8.11 3.29
N PHE A 121 -10.73 -9.04 3.99
CA PHE A 121 -11.82 -9.88 3.47
C PHE A 121 -13.10 -9.69 4.31
N LEU A 122 -13.39 -8.47 4.75
CA LEU A 122 -14.72 -8.15 5.25
C LEU A 122 -15.70 -8.23 4.08
N ASP A 123 -16.72 -9.08 4.23
CA ASP A 123 -17.78 -9.18 3.23
C ASP A 123 -18.55 -7.86 3.19
N ASP A 124 -18.91 -7.40 1.98
CA ASP A 124 -19.63 -6.14 1.78
C ASP A 124 -20.93 -6.08 2.60
N ASP A 125 -21.60 -7.23 2.79
CA ASP A 125 -22.81 -7.37 3.61
C ASP A 125 -22.56 -7.05 5.10
N GLU A 126 -21.37 -7.41 5.63
CA GLU A 126 -20.99 -7.15 7.01
C GLU A 126 -20.58 -5.68 7.20
N LEU A 127 -19.90 -5.10 6.21
CA LEU A 127 -19.59 -3.67 6.17
C LEU A 127 -20.86 -2.81 6.13
N ASP A 128 -21.84 -3.20 5.31
CA ASP A 128 -23.13 -2.51 5.19
C ASP A 128 -23.97 -2.66 6.47
N ALA A 129 -23.93 -3.81 7.13
CA ALA A 129 -24.58 -4.02 8.43
C ALA A 129 -23.95 -3.15 9.53
N TYR A 130 -22.61 -3.03 9.55
CA TYR A 130 -21.90 -2.15 10.46
C TYR A 130 -22.18 -0.66 10.17
N ALA A 131 -22.16 -0.24 8.90
CA ALA A 131 -22.48 1.13 8.51
C ALA A 131 -23.92 1.49 8.91
N SER A 132 -24.88 0.60 8.61
CA SER A 132 -26.29 0.82 8.95
C SER A 132 -26.54 0.84 10.46
N THR A 133 -25.80 0.04 11.24
CA THR A 133 -26.03 -0.02 12.69
C THR A 133 -25.27 1.10 13.42
N THR A 134 -24.00 1.31 13.09
CA THR A 134 -23.13 2.23 13.81
C THR A 134 -23.26 3.65 13.27
N VAL A 135 -23.17 3.87 11.95
CA VAL A 135 -23.24 5.24 11.41
C VAL A 135 -24.63 5.82 11.61
N ILE A 136 -25.70 5.06 11.34
CA ILE A 136 -27.06 5.57 11.51
C ILE A 136 -27.38 5.77 13.00
N ASN A 137 -27.20 4.75 13.86
CA ASN A 137 -27.66 4.90 15.25
C ASN A 137 -26.75 5.77 16.12
N GLU A 138 -25.43 5.63 15.98
CA GLU A 138 -24.51 6.34 16.86
C GLU A 138 -24.22 7.75 16.35
N ILE A 139 -24.08 7.93 15.03
CA ILE A 139 -23.67 9.23 14.47
C ILE A 139 -24.91 10.05 14.08
N VAL A 140 -25.79 9.50 13.24
CA VAL A 140 -26.95 10.26 12.73
C VAL A 140 -27.98 10.48 13.83
N ILE A 141 -28.49 9.42 14.46
CA ILE A 141 -29.55 9.55 15.46
C ILE A 141 -29.08 10.39 16.66
N LYS A 142 -27.83 10.24 17.14
CA LYS A 142 -27.35 11.09 18.25
C LYS A 142 -27.15 12.54 17.86
N ALA A 143 -26.73 12.82 16.61
CA ALA A 143 -26.65 14.19 16.12
C ALA A 143 -28.04 14.82 16.06
N GLU A 144 -29.02 14.12 15.50
CA GLU A 144 -30.43 14.54 15.44
C GLU A 144 -31.01 14.77 16.85
N LEU A 145 -30.75 13.87 17.80
CA LEU A 145 -31.22 14.00 19.18
C LEU A 145 -30.54 15.17 19.91
N SER A 146 -29.28 15.47 19.58
CA SER A 146 -28.57 16.64 20.09
C SER A 146 -29.10 17.95 19.49
N GLU A 147 -29.46 17.95 18.21
CA GLU A 147 -30.07 19.09 17.53
C GLU A 147 -31.48 19.36 18.09
N GLN A 148 -32.31 18.33 18.21
CA GLN A 148 -33.62 18.42 18.84
C GLN A 148 -33.53 18.98 20.27
N LYS A 149 -32.57 18.50 21.06
CA LYS A 149 -32.36 19.02 22.41
C LYS A 149 -31.98 20.51 22.42
N MET A 150 -31.21 20.97 21.42
CA MET A 150 -30.86 22.39 21.30
C MET A 150 -32.07 23.22 20.89
N ASP A 151 -32.90 22.72 19.98
CA ASP A 151 -34.14 23.38 19.58
C ASP A 151 -35.16 23.47 20.72
N ASP A 152 -35.30 22.40 21.52
CA ASP A 152 -36.15 22.39 22.72
C ASP A 152 -35.68 23.45 23.74
N LEU A 153 -34.35 23.61 23.93
CA LEU A 153 -33.80 24.65 24.81
C LEU A 153 -34.08 26.07 24.29
N ILE A 154 -34.03 26.27 22.96
CA ILE A 154 -34.34 27.56 22.34
C ILE A 154 -35.84 27.86 22.52
N LEU A 155 -36.71 26.88 22.30
CA LEU A 155 -38.15 27.03 22.46
C LEU A 155 -38.54 27.30 23.92
N ASP A 156 -37.98 26.56 24.87
CA ASP A 156 -38.19 26.79 26.31
C ASP A 156 -37.71 28.19 26.72
N SER A 157 -36.58 28.65 26.18
CA SER A 157 -36.09 30.01 26.43
C SER A 157 -37.04 31.07 25.86
N MET A 158 -37.62 30.86 24.67
CA MET A 158 -38.58 31.79 24.08
C MET A 158 -39.88 31.86 24.89
N ILE A 159 -40.42 30.71 25.31
CA ILE A 159 -41.64 30.65 26.13
C ILE A 159 -41.40 31.29 27.50
N LEU A 160 -40.24 31.03 28.11
CA LEU A 160 -39.87 31.60 29.41
C LEU A 160 -39.74 33.13 29.34
N ASP A 161 -39.11 33.66 28.29
CA ASP A 161 -38.93 35.10 28.10
C ASP A 161 -40.28 35.81 27.87
N ASP A 162 -41.19 35.19 27.12
CA ASP A 162 -42.57 35.69 26.92
C ASP A 162 -43.40 35.61 28.23
N THR A 163 -43.26 34.53 28.99
CA THR A 163 -43.94 34.36 30.29
C THR A 163 -43.44 35.35 31.35
N LEU A 164 -42.14 35.70 31.33
CA LEU A 164 -41.55 36.75 32.17
C LEU A 164 -41.98 38.16 31.75
N SER A 165 -42.32 38.37 30.48
CA SER A 165 -42.90 39.64 30.01
C SER A 165 -44.32 39.86 30.54
N ASP A 166 -45.09 38.80 30.77
CA ASP A 166 -46.50 38.90 31.15
C ASP A 166 -46.70 39.20 32.66
N ASN A 167 -45.78 38.78 33.53
CA ASN A 167 -45.92 39.01 34.98
C ASN A 167 -45.72 40.49 35.39
N THR A 168 -44.93 41.25 34.65
CA THR A 168 -44.78 42.71 34.83
C THR A 168 -45.90 43.49 34.15
N PHE A 169 -46.49 42.94 33.08
CA PHE A 169 -47.61 43.57 32.39
C PHE A 169 -48.90 43.51 33.23
N ILE A 170 -49.22 42.36 33.84
CA ILE A 170 -50.38 42.20 34.73
C ILE A 170 -50.28 43.09 35.97
N GLU A 171 -49.08 43.24 36.55
CA GLU A 171 -48.88 44.11 37.72
C GLU A 171 -48.99 45.61 37.36
N SER A 172 -48.68 45.98 36.11
CA SER A 172 -48.88 47.34 35.58
C SER A 172 -50.32 47.66 35.14
N LEU A 173 -51.17 46.63 34.95
CA LEU A 173 -52.56 46.78 34.50
C LEU A 173 -53.56 46.87 35.67
N ILE A 174 -53.15 46.46 36.87
CA ILE A 174 -53.99 46.42 38.09
C ILE A 174 -53.77 47.64 39.01
N LEU A 175 -52.84 48.54 38.68
CA LEU A 175 -52.62 49.79 39.43
C LEU A 175 -53.20 51.03 38.73
#